data_AF-I1CDI1-F1
#
_entry.id   AF-I1CDI1-F1
#
_cell.length_a   1.000
_cell.length_b   1.000
_cell.length_c   1.000
_cell.angle_alpha   90.00
_cell.angle_beta   90.00
_cell.angle_gamma   90.00
#
_symmetry.space_group_name_H-M   'P 1'
#
loop_
_entity.id
_entity.type
_entity.pdbx_description
1 polymer ?
#
loop_
_entity_poly.entity_id
_entity_poly.type
_entity_poly.pdbx_seq_one_letter_code
_entity_poly.pdbx_strand_id
1 'polypeptide(L)'
;MPINLKAQDLQKEVLLAAKSTHMNFMKGNCYAVKIATTGQTDTAAFENFMSAYTSIAQATPGGEEAIRSLQIKTANSVSLPIYENNEQ
;
A
#
# COMPACT_ATOMS: atom_id res chain seq x y z
N MET A 1 0.51 -11.72 -2.03
CA MET A 1 1.19 -12.22 -0.82
C MET A 1 1.39 -13.72 -0.96
N PRO A 2 2.62 -14.24 -0.80
CA PRO A 2 2.84 -15.68 -0.81
C PRO A 2 2.16 -16.31 0.41
N ILE A 3 1.43 -17.41 0.21
CA ILE A 3 0.78 -18.18 1.27
C ILE A 3 1.62 -19.43 1.52
N ASN A 4 2.00 -19.69 2.78
CA ASN A 4 2.72 -20.92 3.11
C ASN A 4 1.74 -22.10 3.24
N LEU A 5 1.62 -22.90 2.18
CA LEU A 5 0.75 -24.08 2.14
C LEU A 5 1.18 -25.21 3.10
N LYS A 6 2.39 -25.15 3.66
CA LYS A 6 2.92 -26.13 4.62
C LYS A 6 2.79 -25.68 6.07
N ALA A 7 2.21 -24.51 6.33
CA ALA A 7 2.03 -23.99 7.67
C ALA A 7 1.05 -24.86 8.47
N GLN A 8 1.31 -24.99 9.77
CA GLN A 8 0.46 -25.74 10.71
C GLN A 8 -0.96 -25.15 10.77
N ASP A 9 -1.08 -23.82 10.78
CA ASP A 9 -2.35 -23.08 10.77
C ASP A 9 -2.61 -22.43 9.41
N LEU A 10 -3.03 -23.25 8.43
CA LEU A 10 -3.31 -22.77 7.08
C LEU A 10 -4.45 -21.72 7.05
N GLN A 11 -5.47 -21.87 7.89
CA GLN A 11 -6.59 -20.92 7.96
C GLN A 11 -6.12 -19.52 8.35
N LYS A 12 -5.19 -19.42 9.30
CA LYS A 12 -4.60 -18.15 9.74
C LYS A 12 -3.82 -17.49 8.61
N GLU A 13 -3.00 -18.26 7.88
CA GLU A 13 -2.23 -17.77 6.73
C GLU A 13 -3.14 -17.22 5.63
N VAL A 14 -4.22 -17.93 5.29
CA VAL A 14 -5.18 -17.48 4.28
C VAL A 14 -5.88 -16.20 4.73
N LEU A 15 -6.32 -16.14 6.00
CA LEU A 15 -6.99 -14.96 6.53
C LEU A 15 -6.04 -13.75 6.57
N LEU A 16 -4.79 -13.97 6.95
CA LEU A 16 -3.75 -12.95 6.94
C LEU A 16 -3.52 -12.44 5.52
N ALA A 17 -3.33 -13.34 4.55
CA ALA A 17 -3.13 -12.98 3.16
C ALA A 17 -4.33 -12.22 2.56
N ALA A 18 -5.56 -12.58 2.94
CA ALA A 18 -6.78 -11.90 2.51
C ALA A 18 -6.92 -10.47 3.09
N LYS A 19 -6.43 -10.26 4.31
CA LYS A 19 -6.44 -8.95 4.99
C LYS A 19 -5.16 -8.12 4.76
N SER A 20 -4.17 -8.68 4.08
CA SER A 20 -2.90 -8.01 3.81
C SER A 20 -2.94 -7.27 2.48
N THR A 21 -2.14 -6.21 2.39
CA THR A 21 -1.87 -5.52 1.14
C THR A 21 -0.53 -5.99 0.57
N HIS A 22 -0.30 -5.75 -0.72
CA HIS A 22 0.95 -6.13 -1.37
C HIS A 22 1.41 -5.02 -2.30
N MET A 23 2.67 -4.64 -2.15
CA MET A 23 3.39 -3.74 -3.05
C MET A 23 4.42 -4.56 -3.82
N ASN A 24 4.39 -4.46 -5.15
CA ASN A 24 5.36 -5.14 -6.01
C ASN A 24 6.25 -4.11 -6.70
N PHE A 25 7.56 -4.18 -6.42
CA PHE A 25 8.56 -3.36 -7.08
C PHE A 25 8.88 -3.94 -8.46
N MET A 26 8.10 -3.55 -9.46
CA MET A 26 8.37 -3.85 -10.87
C MET A 26 9.38 -2.85 -11.48
N LYS A 27 9.81 -3.10 -12.71
CA LYS A 27 10.69 -2.18 -13.44
C LYS A 27 9.94 -0.87 -13.74
N GLY A 28 10.30 0.21 -13.05
CA GLY A 28 9.69 1.53 -13.22
C GLY A 28 9.85 2.37 -11.95
N ASN A 29 9.29 3.58 -11.97
CA ASN A 29 9.38 4.53 -10.85
C ASN A 29 8.02 4.79 -10.18
N CYS A 30 6.97 4.08 -10.59
CA CYS A 30 5.61 4.27 -10.08
C CYS A 30 5.03 2.94 -9.64
N TYR A 31 4.50 2.93 -8.41
CA TYR A 31 3.96 1.74 -7.75
C TYR A 31 2.61 2.07 -7.15
N ALA A 32 1.67 1.12 -7.22
CA ALA A 32 0.34 1.28 -6.66
C ALA A 32 0.10 0.21 -5.59
N VAL A 33 -0.45 0.64 -4.46
CA VAL A 33 -0.82 -0.23 -3.33
C VAL A 33 -2.28 0.05 -2.97
N LYS A 34 -3.07 -1.02 -2.82
CA LYS A 34 -4.44 -0.92 -2.32
C LYS A 34 -4.42 -0.94 -0.81
N ILE A 35 -4.84 0.15 -0.18
CA ILE A 35 -4.84 0.31 1.29
C ILE A 35 -6.22 0.10 1.92
N ALA A 36 -7.29 0.27 1.15
CA ALA A 36 -8.66 0.23 1.64
C ALA A 36 -9.64 -0.15 0.52
N THR A 37 -10.87 -0.50 0.91
CA THR A 37 -11.99 -0.69 0.00
C THR A 37 -13.07 0.36 0.27
N THR A 38 -13.90 0.68 -0.72
CA THR A 38 -14.98 1.68 -0.57
C THR A 38 -16.10 1.26 0.39
N GLY A 39 -16.07 0.02 0.90
CA GLY A 39 -17.00 -0.46 1.92
C GLY A 39 -16.48 -0.27 3.36
N GLN A 40 -15.24 0.18 3.54
CA GLN A 40 -14.69 0.51 4.86
C GLN A 40 -15.04 1.95 5.25
N THR A 41 -14.96 2.25 6.56
CA THR A 41 -15.15 3.61 7.05
C THR A 41 -13.93 4.48 6.76
N ASP A 42 -14.15 5.79 6.66
CA ASP A 42 -13.07 6.77 6.40
C ASP A 42 -11.97 6.70 7.46
N THR A 43 -12.35 6.48 8.73
CA THR A 43 -11.40 6.29 9.84
C THR A 43 -10.51 5.07 9.65
N ALA A 44 -11.08 3.93 9.28
CA ALA A 44 -10.33 2.71 9.03
C ALA A 44 -9.41 2.87 7.81
N ALA A 45 -9.87 3.55 6.76
CA ALA A 45 -9.05 3.84 5.58
C ALA A 45 -7.84 4.72 5.93
N PHE A 46 -8.04 5.72 6.80
CA PHE A 46 -6.97 6.61 7.26
C PHE A 46 -5.95 5.88 8.16
N GLU A 47 -6.40 5.05 9.09
CA GLU A 47 -5.51 4.22 9.92
C GLU A 47 -4.69 3.26 9.07
N ASN A 48 -5.33 2.61 8.08
CA ASN A 48 -4.63 1.74 7.13
C ASN A 48 -3.61 2.52 6.30
N PHE A 49 -3.94 3.74 5.86
CA PHE A 49 -3.00 4.60 5.15
C PHE A 49 -1.76 4.92 6.00
N MET A 50 -1.96 5.34 7.25
CA MET A 50 -0.86 5.68 8.14
C MET A 50 0.06 4.48 8.41
N SER A 51 -0.52 3.30 8.66
CA SER A 51 0.25 2.07 8.84
C SER A 51 0.98 1.64 7.56
N ALA A 52 0.33 1.74 6.40
CA ALA A 52 0.92 1.41 5.12
C ALA A 52 2.04 2.38 4.74
N TYR A 53 1.88 3.68 4.99
CA TYR A 53 2.87 4.71 4.66
C TYR A 53 4.23 4.40 5.28
N THR A 54 4.29 4.10 6.57
CA THR A 54 5.54 3.74 7.25
C THR A 54 6.23 2.55 6.58
N SER A 55 5.46 1.53 6.20
CA SER A 55 5.98 0.34 5.53
C SER A 55 6.44 0.65 4.10
N ILE A 56 5.71 1.49 3.37
CA ILE A 56 6.03 1.91 2.00
C ILE A 56 7.31 2.76 1.99
N ALA A 57 7.44 3.71 2.90
CA ALA A 57 8.63 4.56 3.02
C ALA A 57 9.89 3.74 3.28
N GLN A 58 9.81 2.72 4.15
CA GLN A 58 10.92 1.82 4.43
C GLN A 58 11.24 0.85 3.28
N ALA A 59 10.21 0.38 2.57
CA ALA A 59 10.38 -0.57 1.49
C ALA A 59 10.81 0.09 0.16
N THR A 60 10.58 1.39 0.01
CA THR A 60 10.92 2.13 -1.22
C THR A 60 12.44 2.16 -1.42
N PRO A 61 12.94 1.79 -2.61
CA PRO A 61 14.36 1.90 -2.92
C PRO A 61 14.84 3.35 -2.81
N GLY A 62 15.74 3.64 -1.87
CA GLY A 62 16.19 5.00 -1.55
C GLY A 62 15.46 5.66 -0.39
N GLY A 63 14.52 4.96 0.26
CA GLY A 63 13.83 5.42 1.47
C GLY A 63 12.75 6.46 1.21
N GLU A 64 12.38 7.19 2.26
CA GLU A 64 11.35 8.23 2.22
C GLU A 64 11.74 9.42 1.32
N GLU A 65 13.02 9.77 1.30
CA GLU A 65 13.56 10.87 0.48
C GLU A 65 13.43 10.62 -1.03
N ALA A 66 13.37 9.35 -1.44
CA ALA A 66 13.16 8.97 -2.84
C ALA A 66 11.70 9.09 -3.29
N ILE A 67 10.75 9.32 -2.38
CA ILE A 67 9.34 9.49 -2.71
C ILE A 67 9.13 10.88 -3.32
N ARG A 68 8.89 10.91 -4.63
CA ARG A 68 8.68 12.17 -5.36
C ARG A 68 7.25 12.68 -5.30
N SER A 69 6.28 11.79 -5.32
CA SER A 69 4.87 12.17 -5.21
C SER A 69 4.02 11.00 -4.74
N LEU A 70 2.92 11.33 -4.06
CA LEU A 70 1.91 10.39 -3.63
C LEU A 70 0.55 10.89 -4.10
N GLN A 71 -0.23 9.98 -4.69
CA GLN A 71 -1.59 10.26 -5.09
C GLN A 71 -2.53 9.18 -4.54
N ILE A 72 -3.75 9.59 -4.23
CA ILE A 72 -4.83 8.69 -3.82
C ILE A 72 -5.91 8.70 -4.89
N LYS A 73 -6.36 7.50 -5.25
CA LYS A 73 -7.49 7.30 -6.16
C LYS A 73 -8.32 6.09 -5.77
N THR A 74 -9.59 6.12 -6.11
CA THR A 74 -10.42 4.93 -6.17
C THR A 74 -10.36 4.31 -7.58
N ALA A 75 -11.03 3.18 -7.79
CA ALA A 75 -11.05 2.52 -9.09
C ALA A 75 -11.62 3.42 -10.22
N ASN A 76 -12.63 4.24 -9.90
CA ASN A 76 -13.37 5.04 -10.87
C ASN A 76 -13.17 6.56 -10.72
N SER A 77 -12.37 7.02 -9.74
CA SER A 77 -12.16 8.45 -9.52
C SER A 77 -10.89 8.95 -10.21
N VAL A 78 -10.85 10.28 -10.37
CA VAL A 78 -9.62 11.01 -10.69
C VAL A 78 -8.61 10.83 -9.55
N SER A 79 -7.32 10.89 -9.89
CA SER A 79 -6.22 10.80 -8.94
C SER A 79 -6.02 12.14 -8.24
N LEU A 80 -6.07 12.14 -6.92
CA LEU A 80 -5.86 13.33 -6.09
C LEU A 80 -4.43 13.30 -5.53
N PRO A 81 -3.59 14.30 -5.83
CA PRO A 81 -2.26 14.39 -5.25
C PRO A 81 -2.38 14.75 -3.76
N ILE A 82 -1.65 14.03 -2.92
CA ILE A 82 -1.58 14.29 -1.47
C ILE A 82 -0.21 14.81 -1.05
N TYR A 83 0.82 14.53 -1.85
CA TYR A 83 2.18 14.97 -1.61
C TYR A 83 2.91 15.08 -2.95
N GLU A 84 3.68 16.14 -3.12
CA GLU A 84 4.59 16.34 -4.24
C GLU A 84 5.86 16.99 -3.69
N ASN A 85 7.01 16.34 -3.90
CA ASN A 85 8.31 16.93 -3.62
C ASN A 85 8.73 17.77 -4.83
N ASN A 86 8.62 19.09 -4.68
CA ASN A 86 8.93 20.09 -5.71
C ASN A 86 10.42 20.50 -5.71
N GLU A 87 11.33 19.58 -5.41
CA GLU A 87 12.75 19.82 -5.67
C GLU A 87 12.99 19.70 -7.19
N GLN A 88 13.24 20.86 -7.80
CA GLN A 88 13.55 21.06 -9.22
C GLN A 88 14.95 20.54 -9.56
#